data_AF-A0A7J8RFV3-F1
#
_entry.id   AF-A0A7J8RFV3-F1
#
_cell.length_a   1.000
_cell.length_b   1.000
_cell.length_c   1.000
_cell.angle_alpha   90.00
_cell.angle_beta   90.00
_cell.angle_gamma   90.00
#
_symmetry.space_group_name_H-M   'P 1'
#
loop_
_entity.id
_entity.type
_entity.pdbx_description
1 polymer ?
#
loop_
_entity_poly.entity_id
_entity_poly.type
_entity_poly.pdbx_seq_one_letter_code
_entity_poly.pdbx_strand_id
1 'polypeptide(L)'
;VINAFFKLLKERSRKFSKAYINHHSFDSQAANLLIKGSRSEQEVLARYKPDHLSGVHKLFLPLCLSDHWVLFYVDINAKKFSCLDPYQSSGILSLNSKNVDKILQWFKSFLLPEFGYKDANEWPYVARTDIPQQKK
;
A
#
# COMPACT_ATOMS: atom_id res chain seq x y z
N VAL A 1 -15.01 4.81 -6.69
CA VAL A 1 -14.19 5.94 -7.20
C VAL A 1 -12.70 5.71 -7.01
N ILE A 2 -12.20 5.50 -5.79
CA ILE A 2 -10.75 5.34 -5.49
C ILE A 2 -10.05 4.30 -6.40
N ASN A 3 -10.58 3.08 -6.50
CA ASN A 3 -9.95 2.04 -7.34
C ASN A 3 -9.94 2.42 -8.83
N ALA A 4 -10.96 3.12 -9.33
CA ALA A 4 -10.99 3.62 -10.71
C ALA A 4 -9.93 4.70 -10.94
N PHE A 5 -9.72 5.60 -9.97
CA PHE A 5 -8.67 6.59 -10.03
C PHE A 5 -7.27 5.95 -10.11
N PHE A 6 -6.99 4.92 -9.31
CA PHE A 6 -5.72 4.19 -9.39
C PHE A 6 -5.52 3.46 -10.73
N LYS A 7 -6.59 2.95 -11.35
CA LYS A 7 -6.52 2.41 -12.72
C LYS A 7 -6.09 3.49 -13.72
N LEU A 8 -6.70 4.69 -13.65
CA LEU A 8 -6.30 5.82 -14.49
C LEU A 8 -4.85 6.25 -14.26
N LEU A 9 -4.36 6.24 -13.02
CA LEU A 9 -2.95 6.51 -12.72
C LEU A 9 -2.03 5.49 -13.39
N LYS A 10 -2.39 4.20 -13.34
CA LYS A 10 -1.62 3.15 -14.01
C LYS A 10 -1.61 3.33 -15.52
N GLU A 11 -2.75 3.60 -16.13
CA GLU A 11 -2.87 3.90 -17.56
C GLU A 11 -2.01 5.10 -17.97
N ARG A 12 -2.03 6.18 -17.17
CA ARG A 12 -1.19 7.36 -17.39
C ARG A 12 0.31 7.00 -17.36
N SER A 13 0.75 6.21 -16.37
CA SER A 13 2.15 5.77 -16.29
C SER A 13 2.58 4.89 -17.46
N ARG A 14 1.68 4.08 -18.01
CA ARG A 14 1.95 3.26 -19.20
C ARG A 14 2.08 4.13 -20.45
N LYS A 15 1.16 5.07 -20.64
CA LYS A 15 1.15 5.98 -21.81
C LYS A 15 2.33 6.94 -21.81
N PHE A 16 2.76 7.40 -20.63
CA PHE A 16 3.81 8.41 -20.46
C PHE A 16 4.94 7.90 -19.56
N SER A 17 5.52 6.75 -19.90
CA SER A 17 6.50 6.02 -19.08
C SER A 17 7.78 6.80 -18.77
N LYS A 18 8.15 7.76 -19.62
CA LYS A 18 9.31 8.64 -19.38
C LYS A 18 9.04 9.75 -18.35
N ALA A 19 7.77 10.10 -18.13
CA ALA A 19 7.38 11.22 -17.27
C ALA A 19 6.86 10.78 -15.90
N TYR A 20 6.37 9.54 -15.77
CA TYR A 20 5.75 9.05 -14.54
C TYR A 20 6.40 7.76 -14.06
N ILE A 21 6.49 7.64 -12.74
CA ILE A 21 7.02 6.44 -12.08
C ILE A 21 6.17 5.21 -12.42
N ASN A 22 6.85 4.08 -12.60
CA ASN A 22 6.17 2.79 -12.64
C ASN A 22 5.67 2.46 -11.23
N HIS A 23 4.38 2.20 -11.12
CA HIS A 23 3.74 1.84 -9.86
C HIS A 23 2.75 0.70 -10.06
N HIS A 24 2.37 0.05 -8.97
CA HIS A 24 1.23 -0.85 -8.92
C HIS A 24 0.29 -0.43 -7.80
N SER A 25 -1.00 -0.62 -8.03
CA SER A 25 -2.04 -0.29 -7.07
C SER A 25 -2.91 -1.49 -6.82
N PHE A 26 -2.96 -1.91 -5.57
CA PHE A 26 -3.84 -2.96 -5.09
C PHE A 26 -5.28 -2.44 -5.02
N ASP A 27 -6.25 -3.33 -5.20
CA ASP A 27 -7.65 -2.97 -4.96
C ASP A 27 -7.88 -2.74 -3.46
N SER A 28 -8.67 -1.73 -3.09
CA SER A 28 -8.98 -1.44 -1.69
C SER A 28 -9.60 -2.62 -0.93
N GLN A 29 -10.23 -3.59 -1.62
CA GLN A 29 -10.75 -4.81 -1.01
C GLN A 29 -9.65 -5.73 -0.49
N ALA A 30 -8.42 -5.65 -1.01
CA ALA A 30 -7.29 -6.46 -0.57
C ALA A 30 -7.03 -6.29 0.94
N ALA A 31 -7.03 -5.04 1.39
CA ALA A 31 -6.87 -4.71 2.79
C ALA A 31 -8.00 -5.25 3.67
N ASN A 32 -9.24 -5.21 3.17
CA ASN A 32 -10.37 -5.74 3.92
C ASN A 32 -10.26 -7.25 4.17
N LEU A 33 -9.71 -8.01 3.22
CA LEU A 33 -9.48 -9.45 3.38
C LEU A 33 -8.44 -9.72 4.48
N LEU A 34 -7.32 -8.98 4.46
CA LEU A 34 -6.26 -9.09 5.46
C LEU A 34 -6.72 -8.65 6.86
N ILE A 35 -7.44 -7.53 6.95
CA ILE A 35 -7.88 -6.97 8.23
C ILE A 35 -8.94 -7.86 8.88
N LYS A 36 -9.97 -8.25 8.12
CA LYS A 36 -11.08 -9.07 8.63
C LYS A 36 -10.66 -10.52 8.90
N GLY A 37 -9.53 -10.97 8.35
CA GLY A 37 -9.04 -12.34 8.52
C GLY A 37 -9.95 -13.39 7.87
N SER A 38 -10.75 -13.00 6.88
CA SER A 38 -11.65 -13.92 6.18
C SER A 38 -10.93 -14.81 5.15
N ARG A 39 -9.63 -14.58 4.95
CA ARG A 39 -8.71 -15.31 4.08
C ARG A 39 -7.32 -15.32 4.72
N SER A 40 -6.53 -16.35 4.44
CA SER A 40 -5.12 -16.38 4.84
C SER A 40 -4.26 -15.41 4.03
N GLU A 41 -3.09 -15.08 4.54
CA GLU A 41 -2.09 -14.24 3.89
C GLU A 41 -1.70 -14.79 2.51
N GLN A 42 -1.56 -16.11 2.39
CA GLN A 42 -1.26 -16.79 1.12
C GLN A 42 -2.44 -16.74 0.15
N GLU A 43 -3.68 -16.87 0.62
CA GLU A 43 -4.87 -16.74 -0.24
C GLU A 43 -5.02 -15.32 -0.80
N VAL A 44 -4.66 -14.30 -0.01
CA VAL A 44 -4.63 -12.91 -0.49
C VAL A 44 -3.49 -12.72 -1.47
N LEU A 45 -2.30 -13.24 -1.17
CA LEU A 45 -1.13 -13.21 -2.05
C LEU A 45 -1.40 -13.86 -3.41
N ALA A 46 -2.04 -15.03 -3.45
CA ALA A 46 -2.32 -15.77 -4.68
C ALA A 46 -3.18 -14.99 -5.70
N ARG A 47 -3.87 -13.92 -5.27
CA ARG A 47 -4.60 -13.02 -6.17
C ARG A 47 -3.68 -12.08 -6.96
N TYR A 48 -2.42 -11.96 -6.56
CA TYR A 48 -1.43 -11.09 -7.15
C TYR A 48 -0.35 -11.94 -7.81
N LYS A 49 -0.25 -11.84 -9.14
CA LYS A 49 0.75 -12.59 -9.91
C LYS A 49 2.14 -11.95 -9.73
N PRO A 50 3.19 -12.73 -9.39
CA PRO A 50 4.56 -12.25 -9.24
C PRO A 50 5.06 -11.39 -10.41
N ASP A 51 4.80 -11.82 -11.64
CA ASP A 51 5.30 -11.18 -12.87
C ASP A 51 4.79 -9.75 -13.07
N HIS A 52 3.66 -9.39 -12.45
CA HIS A 52 3.03 -8.07 -12.64
C HIS A 52 3.72 -6.94 -11.86
N LEU A 53 4.62 -7.25 -10.92
CA LEU A 53 5.30 -6.25 -10.08
C LEU A 53 6.78 -6.04 -10.45
N SER A 54 7.29 -6.71 -11.48
CA SER A 54 8.66 -6.48 -11.97
C SER A 54 8.87 -5.03 -12.41
N GLY A 55 9.98 -4.43 -11.98
CA GLY A 55 10.35 -3.05 -12.28
C GLY A 55 9.43 -1.98 -11.66
N VAL A 56 8.57 -2.34 -10.70
CA VAL A 56 7.70 -1.38 -10.01
C VAL A 56 8.51 -0.59 -8.97
N HIS A 57 8.43 0.74 -9.04
CA HIS A 57 9.12 1.63 -8.10
C HIS A 57 8.29 1.88 -6.82
N LYS A 58 6.96 1.91 -6.93
CA LYS A 58 6.06 2.10 -5.78
C LYS A 58 4.85 1.19 -5.83
N LEU A 59 4.49 0.65 -4.66
CA LEU A 59 3.29 -0.13 -4.42
C LEU A 59 2.30 0.70 -3.63
N PHE A 60 1.05 0.77 -4.06
CA PHE A 60 -0.01 1.56 -3.43
C PHE A 60 -1.15 0.67 -2.98
N LEU A 61 -1.55 0.78 -1.71
CA LEU A 61 -2.71 0.11 -1.16
C LEU A 61 -3.63 1.14 -0.50
N PRO A 62 -4.71 1.57 -1.18
CA PRO A 62 -5.72 2.41 -0.56
C PRO A 62 -6.48 1.64 0.52
N LEU A 63 -6.62 2.24 1.70
CA LEU A 63 -7.28 1.67 2.86
C LEU A 63 -8.48 2.53 3.25
N CYS A 64 -9.62 1.91 3.48
CA CYS A 64 -10.76 2.55 4.12
C CYS A 64 -10.88 2.00 5.55
N LEU A 65 -10.53 2.81 6.54
CA LEU A 65 -10.50 2.45 7.96
C LEU A 65 -11.55 3.28 8.68
N SER A 66 -12.68 2.67 9.05
CA SER A 66 -13.80 3.37 9.72
C SER A 66 -14.25 4.64 8.98
N ASP A 67 -14.60 4.49 7.70
CA ASP A 67 -15.02 5.56 6.78
C ASP A 67 -13.96 6.65 6.50
N HIS A 68 -12.72 6.41 6.91
CA HIS A 68 -11.59 7.29 6.63
C HIS A 68 -10.62 6.66 5.62
N TRP A 69 -10.30 7.41 4.57
CA TRP A 69 -9.38 6.95 3.54
C TRP A 69 -7.94 7.34 3.88
N VAL A 70 -7.07 6.33 3.91
CA VAL A 70 -5.61 6.51 3.98
C VAL A 70 -4.95 5.74 2.85
N LEU A 71 -3.70 6.10 2.52
CA LEU A 71 -2.92 5.41 1.50
C LEU A 71 -1.67 4.80 2.11
N PHE A 72 -1.66 3.48 2.27
CA PHE A 72 -0.44 2.75 2.57
C PHE A 72 0.38 2.60 1.28
N TYR A 73 1.69 2.76 1.37
CA TYR A 73 2.56 2.54 0.22
C TYR A 73 3.93 1.98 0.60
N VAL A 74 4.53 1.30 -0.37
CA VAL A 74 5.92 0.85 -0.34
C VAL A 74 6.69 1.60 -1.40
N ASP A 75 7.81 2.20 -1.00
CA ASP A 75 8.81 2.72 -1.93
C ASP A 75 9.89 1.66 -2.08
N ILE A 76 9.88 0.95 -3.21
CA ILE A 76 10.81 -0.15 -3.48
C ILE A 76 12.24 0.38 -3.61
N ASN A 77 12.40 1.51 -4.31
CA ASN A 77 13.70 2.12 -4.55
C ASN A 77 14.33 2.64 -3.25
N ALA A 78 13.51 3.27 -2.39
CA ALA A 78 13.96 3.76 -1.09
C ALA A 78 13.87 2.70 0.02
N LYS A 79 13.44 1.47 -0.29
CA LYS A 79 13.29 0.35 0.64
C LYS A 79 12.57 0.74 1.94
N LYS A 80 11.39 1.35 1.85
CA LYS A 80 10.64 1.83 3.02
C LYS A 80 9.13 1.72 2.86
N PHE A 81 8.44 1.71 4.00
CA PHE A 81 6.99 1.74 4.12
C PHE A 81 6.53 3.08 4.66
N SER A 82 5.34 3.52 4.26
CA SER A 82 4.69 4.71 4.81
C SER A 82 3.18 4.62 4.65
N CYS A 83 2.46 5.38 5.47
CA CYS A 83 1.03 5.62 5.29
C CYS A 83 0.78 7.12 5.18
N LEU A 84 -0.01 7.54 4.19
CA LEU A 84 -0.47 8.90 4.03
C LEU A 84 -1.84 9.03 4.64
N ASP A 85 -1.92 9.75 5.75
CA ASP A 85 -3.15 10.09 6.44
C ASP A 85 -3.37 11.61 6.37
N PRO A 86 -4.40 12.08 5.64
CA PRO A 86 -4.69 13.51 5.54
C PRO A 86 -5.18 14.11 6.88
N TYR A 87 -5.48 13.29 7.88
CA TYR A 87 -5.97 13.66 9.19
C TYR A 87 -5.06 13.14 10.31
N GLN A 88 -3.78 13.48 10.32
CA GLN A 88 -2.85 13.00 11.37
C GLN A 88 -3.32 13.29 12.80
N SER A 89 -3.97 14.43 13.02
CA SER A 89 -4.53 14.79 14.34
C SER A 89 -5.74 13.95 14.77
N SER A 90 -6.35 13.21 13.84
CA SER A 90 -7.50 12.34 14.15
C SER A 90 -7.11 11.11 14.97
N GLY A 91 -5.82 10.75 14.98
CA GLY A 91 -5.36 9.51 15.58
C GLY A 91 -5.92 8.26 14.89
N ILE A 92 -6.50 8.34 13.70
CA ILE A 92 -7.14 7.19 13.04
C ILE A 92 -6.12 6.08 12.76
N LEU A 93 -4.91 6.43 12.33
CA LEU A 93 -3.81 5.46 12.22
C LEU A 93 -3.45 4.86 13.59
N SER A 94 -3.49 5.64 14.67
CA SER A 94 -3.23 5.13 16.02
C SER A 94 -4.34 4.17 16.49
N LEU A 95 -5.61 4.51 16.23
CA LEU A 95 -6.79 3.71 16.55
C LEU A 95 -6.83 2.41 15.73
N ASN A 96 -6.33 2.46 14.50
CA ASN A 96 -6.24 1.33 13.59
C ASN A 96 -4.82 0.76 13.48
N SER A 97 -3.96 1.01 14.47
CA SER A 97 -2.56 0.58 14.45
C SER A 97 -2.43 -0.92 14.17
N LYS A 98 -3.22 -1.74 14.84
CA LYS A 98 -3.29 -3.20 14.59
C LYS A 98 -3.61 -3.56 13.14
N ASN A 99 -4.47 -2.80 12.46
CA ASN A 99 -4.84 -3.06 11.07
C ASN A 99 -3.70 -2.67 10.11
N VAL A 100 -3.06 -1.53 10.38
CA VAL A 100 -1.89 -1.08 9.63
C VAL A 100 -0.71 -2.02 9.84
N ASP A 101 -0.52 -2.52 11.06
CA ASP A 101 0.52 -3.51 11.41
C ASP A 101 0.29 -4.83 10.67
N LYS A 102 -0.96 -5.34 10.65
CA LYS A 102 -1.29 -6.54 9.85
C LYS A 102 -0.93 -6.37 8.37
N ILE A 103 -1.27 -5.21 7.79
CA ILE A 103 -0.92 -4.90 6.40
C ILE A 103 0.60 -4.84 6.23
N LEU A 104 1.31 -4.12 7.10
CA LEU A 104 2.76 -4.01 7.08
C LEU A 104 3.42 -5.39 7.14
N GLN A 105 2.98 -6.25 8.06
CA GLN A 105 3.48 -7.61 8.22
C GLN A 105 3.20 -8.48 7.00
N TRP A 106 2.02 -8.35 6.39
CA TRP A 106 1.72 -9.06 5.15
C TRP A 106 2.68 -8.65 4.01
N PHE A 107 2.96 -7.35 3.87
CA PHE A 107 3.94 -6.89 2.89
C PHE A 107 5.35 -7.42 3.16
N LYS A 108 5.79 -7.37 4.42
CA LYS A 108 7.14 -7.75 4.82
C LYS A 108 7.41 -9.26 4.73
N SER A 109 6.45 -10.08 5.15
CA SER A 109 6.64 -11.52 5.34
C SER A 109 6.13 -12.38 4.20
N PHE A 110 5.20 -11.86 3.38
CA PHE A 110 4.59 -12.64 2.30
C PHE A 110 4.80 -11.97 0.95
N LEU A 111 4.27 -10.76 0.76
CA LEU A 111 4.26 -10.14 -0.57
C LEU A 111 5.69 -9.91 -1.06
N LEU A 112 6.46 -9.03 -0.42
CA LEU A 112 7.77 -8.60 -0.93
C LEU A 112 8.81 -9.73 -1.09
N PRO A 113 8.90 -10.73 -0.16
CA PRO A 113 9.78 -11.88 -0.36
C PRO A 113 9.49 -12.68 -1.64
N GLU A 114 8.22 -12.84 -2.03
CA GLU A 114 7.82 -13.53 -3.27
C GLU A 114 8.26 -12.78 -4.53
N PHE A 115 8.52 -11.48 -4.44
CA PHE A 115 9.11 -10.68 -5.52
C PHE A 115 10.64 -10.57 -5.44
N GLY A 116 11.27 -11.35 -4.55
CA GLY A 116 12.73 -11.40 -4.39
C GLY A 116 13.31 -10.41 -3.38
N TYR A 117 12.49 -9.57 -2.73
CA TYR A 117 12.94 -8.65 -1.68
C TYR A 117 12.98 -9.36 -0.33
N LYS A 118 13.93 -10.29 -0.18
CA LYS A 118 14.09 -11.12 1.03
C LYS A 118 14.44 -10.31 2.28
N ASP A 119 14.97 -9.10 2.10
CA ASP A 119 15.34 -8.15 3.15
C ASP A 119 14.18 -7.21 3.55
N ALA A 120 12.97 -7.39 3.02
CA ALA A 120 11.83 -6.51 3.28
C ALA A 120 11.47 -6.34 4.78
N ASN A 121 11.81 -7.32 5.62
CA ASN A 121 11.63 -7.22 7.07
C ASN A 121 12.48 -6.10 7.71
N GLU A 122 13.64 -5.78 7.14
CA GLU A 122 14.57 -4.76 7.63
C GLU A 122 14.16 -3.34 7.21
N TRP A 123 13.26 -3.22 6.23
CA TRP A 123 12.87 -1.92 5.70
C TRP A 123 12.05 -1.13 6.74
N PRO A 124 12.39 0.16 6.97
CA PRO A 124 11.74 0.95 7.99
C PRO A 124 10.33 1.37 7.59
N TYR A 125 9.45 1.48 8.58
CA TYR A 125 8.22 2.25 8.46
C TYR A 125 8.51 3.72 8.82
N VAL A 126 8.20 4.63 7.92
CA VAL A 126 8.43 6.06 8.07
C VAL A 126 7.08 6.77 8.16
N ALA A 127 6.79 7.35 9.32
CA ALA A 127 5.63 8.23 9.48
C ALA A 127 5.82 9.50 8.65
N ARG A 128 4.78 9.92 7.93
CA ARG A 128 4.82 11.10 7.05
C ARG A 128 4.07 12.23 7.72
N THR A 129 4.78 13.28 8.16
CA THR A 129 4.20 14.50 8.74
C THR A 129 4.22 15.68 7.77
N ASP A 130 4.74 15.45 6.56
CA ASP A 130 5.06 16.45 5.54
C ASP A 130 4.04 16.52 4.40
N ILE A 131 2.80 16.12 4.67
CA ILE A 131 1.71 16.13 3.67
C ILE A 131 0.62 17.16 4.04
N PRO A 132 -0.09 17.71 3.04
CA PRO A 132 -1.22 18.60 3.29
C PRO A 132 -2.27 17.92 4.17
N GLN A 133 -2.76 18.64 5.19
CA GLN A 133 -3.81 18.16 6.07
C GLN A 133 -5.19 18.60 5.57
N GLN A 134 -6.15 17.68 5.62
CA GLN A 134 -7.55 18.00 5.35
C GLN A 134 -8.14 18.72 6.57
N LYS A 135 -8.78 19.87 6.33
CA LYS A 135 -9.53 20.57 7.37
C LYS A 135 -10.85 19.85 7.62
N LYS A 136 -11.24 19.74 8.90
CA LYS A 136 -12.58 19.31 9.32
C LYS A 136 -13.64 20.30 8.83
#